data_AF-A0AAX3F071-F1
#
_entry.id   AF-A0AAX3F071-F1
#
_cell.length_a   1.000
_cell.length_b   1.000
_cell.length_c   1.000
_cell.angle_alpha   90.00
_cell.angle_beta   90.00
_cell.angle_gamma   90.00
#
_symmetry.space_group_name_H-M   'P 1'
#
loop_
_entity.id
_entity.type
_entity.pdbx_description
1 polymer ?
#
loop_
_entity_poly.entity_id
_entity_poly.type
_entity_poly.pdbx_seq_one_letter_code
_entity_poly.pdbx_strand_id
1 'polypeptide(L)'
;MFVIKKFKSNFENIAIAFINMNVNVTKQLKFENFIVFCDDNYNINSVNILDLSKLKLEKNELFFSADSKLKTALEKELKKLDKNLKLGENLVEFFTFAKVLEVEKHPKSDSLFVLKLDAKRDKEVQIVTNSTLVKKDMIILIANPGSVTAKGDVILKSSVMGIESQGMIMSYKNAAVDKDGVFTTKDEKLIGTEYLINV
;
A
#
# COMPACT_ATOMS: atom_id res chain seq x y z
N MET A 1 -3.88 8.05 -1.00
CA MET A 1 -2.61 8.19 -0.23
C MET A 1 -1.44 7.63 -1.03
N PHE A 2 -0.19 7.79 -0.62
CA PHE A 2 0.94 6.98 -1.09
C PHE A 2 1.82 6.55 0.08
N VAL A 3 2.69 5.56 -0.10
CA VAL A 3 3.59 5.08 0.97
C VAL A 3 5.05 5.32 0.63
N ILE A 4 5.83 5.55 1.67
CA ILE A 4 7.29 5.65 1.63
C ILE A 4 7.88 4.38 2.22
N LYS A 5 8.88 3.83 1.52
CA LYS A 5 9.80 2.84 2.06
C LYS A 5 11.19 3.44 2.14
N LYS A 6 11.75 3.55 3.34
CA LYS A 6 13.16 3.90 3.55
C LYS A 6 14.02 2.63 3.51
N PHE A 7 15.28 2.79 3.14
CA PHE A 7 16.26 1.72 3.25
C PHE A 7 16.97 1.79 4.60
N LYS A 8 17.38 0.62 5.12
CA LYS A 8 18.19 0.50 6.35
C LYS A 8 19.66 0.85 6.05
N SER A 9 20.42 1.18 7.11
CA SER A 9 21.90 1.23 7.09
C SER A 9 22.45 2.28 6.10
N ASN A 10 23.47 1.94 5.30
CA ASN A 10 24.24 2.84 4.42
C ASN A 10 23.44 3.62 3.36
N PHE A 11 22.10 3.49 3.35
CA PHE A 11 21.17 4.15 2.42
C PHE A 11 20.05 4.90 3.16
N GLU A 12 20.29 5.36 4.39
CA GLU A 12 19.30 6.07 5.22
C GLU A 12 18.68 7.30 4.54
N ASN A 13 19.40 7.92 3.60
CA ASN A 13 18.94 9.10 2.87
C ASN A 13 18.21 8.77 1.56
N ILE A 14 17.99 7.49 1.27
CA ILE A 14 17.29 6.99 0.08
C ILE A 14 15.94 6.41 0.49
N ALA A 15 14.92 6.67 -0.32
CA ALA A 15 13.62 6.04 -0.19
C ALA A 15 12.98 5.74 -1.54
N ILE A 16 11.94 4.93 -1.51
CA ILE A 16 10.99 4.79 -2.61
C ILE A 16 9.63 5.31 -2.15
N ALA A 17 9.07 6.24 -2.91
CA ALA A 17 7.68 6.63 -2.82
C ALA A 17 6.85 5.82 -3.82
N PHE A 18 5.93 4.99 -3.32
CA PHE A 18 5.02 4.19 -4.13
C PHE A 18 3.69 4.92 -4.25
N ILE A 19 3.45 5.56 -5.41
CA ILE A 19 2.35 6.50 -5.61
C ILE A 19 1.07 5.80 -6.08
N ASN A 20 1.15 5.08 -7.21
CA ASN A 20 0.03 4.31 -7.75
C ASN A 20 0.56 3.10 -8.55
N MET A 21 0.51 1.91 -7.96
CA MET A 21 1.10 0.73 -8.60
C MET A 21 0.23 0.15 -9.72
N ASN A 22 -0.96 0.70 -9.95
CA ASN A 22 -1.78 0.34 -11.12
C ASN A 22 -1.34 1.07 -12.39
N VAL A 23 -0.48 2.10 -12.28
CA VAL A 23 0.09 2.80 -13.44
C VAL A 23 1.15 1.90 -14.09
N ASN A 24 0.96 1.59 -15.37
CA ASN A 24 1.95 0.85 -16.15
C ASN A 24 3.13 1.76 -16.51
N VAL A 25 4.33 1.36 -16.11
CA VAL A 25 5.53 2.17 -16.33
C VAL A 25 6.01 2.01 -17.77
N THR A 26 6.02 3.11 -18.52
CA THR A 26 6.56 3.17 -19.89
C THR A 26 7.73 4.14 -20.00
N LYS A 27 7.89 5.04 -19.03
CA LYS A 27 8.95 6.06 -18.98
C LYS A 27 9.70 6.02 -17.66
N GLN A 28 11.00 6.24 -17.76
CA GLN A 28 11.89 6.47 -16.63
C GLN A 28 12.59 7.82 -16.82
N LEU A 29 12.32 8.78 -15.95
CA LEU A 29 12.96 10.10 -15.95
C LEU A 29 14.00 10.15 -14.82
N LYS A 30 15.24 10.47 -15.17
CA LYS A 30 16.35 10.55 -14.22
C LYS A 30 16.72 12.01 -13.98
N PHE A 31 16.71 12.40 -12.71
CA PHE A 31 17.13 13.69 -12.21
C PHE A 31 18.22 13.49 -11.16
N GLU A 32 18.86 14.58 -10.72
CA GLU A 32 19.94 14.54 -9.73
C GLU A 32 19.51 13.83 -8.43
N ASN A 33 18.36 14.20 -7.87
CA ASN A 33 17.89 13.71 -6.58
C ASN A 33 16.71 12.72 -6.68
N PHE A 34 16.22 12.45 -7.89
CA PHE A 34 15.01 11.65 -8.10
C PHE A 34 15.11 10.79 -9.35
N ILE A 35 14.58 9.57 -9.28
CA ILE A 35 14.27 8.76 -10.46
C ILE A 35 12.77 8.53 -10.45
N VAL A 36 12.08 9.03 -11.47
CA VAL A 36 10.63 8.96 -11.58
C VAL A 36 10.24 7.89 -12.60
N PHE A 37 9.36 6.98 -12.19
CA PHE A 37 8.75 5.98 -13.05
C PHE A 37 7.30 6.39 -13.32
N CYS A 38 6.95 6.55 -14.59
CA CYS A 38 5.63 7.04 -15.00
C CYS A 38 5.16 6.39 -16.31
N ASP A 39 3.89 6.58 -16.64
CA ASP A 39 3.35 6.22 -17.96
C ASP A 39 3.62 7.34 -19.00
N ASP A 40 3.13 7.14 -20.22
CA ASP A 40 3.31 8.09 -21.31
C ASP A 40 2.59 9.43 -21.09
N ASN A 41 1.57 9.43 -20.24
CA ASN A 41 0.77 10.58 -19.84
C ASN A 41 1.31 11.27 -18.56
N TYR A 42 2.52 10.88 -18.12
CA TYR A 42 3.20 11.42 -16.94
C TYR A 42 2.47 11.15 -15.62
N ASN A 43 1.57 10.16 -15.57
CA ASN A 43 1.04 9.64 -14.31
C ASN A 43 2.15 8.89 -13.58
N ILE A 44 2.43 9.28 -12.35
CA ILE A 44 3.53 8.69 -11.58
C ILE A 44 3.10 7.34 -11.01
N ASN A 45 3.89 6.32 -11.29
CA ASN A 45 3.85 5.04 -10.60
C ASN A 45 4.61 5.15 -9.27
N SER A 46 5.92 5.40 -9.33
CA SER A 46 6.81 5.45 -8.18
C SER A 46 7.95 6.44 -8.38
N VAL A 47 8.57 6.85 -7.28
CA VAL A 47 9.73 7.75 -7.27
C VAL A 47 10.80 7.18 -6.36
N ASN A 48 11.99 6.92 -6.89
CA ASN A 48 13.16 6.73 -6.06
C ASN A 48 13.67 8.11 -5.67
N ILE A 49 13.70 8.38 -4.37
CA ILE A 49 14.22 9.59 -3.77
C ILE A 49 15.65 9.29 -3.36
N LEU A 50 16.62 9.93 -4.01
CA LEU A 50 18.05 9.69 -3.79
C LEU A 50 18.63 10.56 -2.67
N ASP A 51 17.94 11.66 -2.32
CA ASP A 51 18.26 12.52 -1.19
C ASP A 51 16.97 12.95 -0.47
N LEU A 52 16.64 12.24 0.61
CA LEU A 52 15.47 12.49 1.45
C LEU A 52 15.50 13.85 2.15
N SER A 53 16.68 14.45 2.36
CA SER A 53 16.81 15.75 3.02
C SER A 53 16.05 16.86 2.27
N LYS A 54 15.86 16.71 0.96
CA LYS A 54 15.06 17.61 0.11
C LYS A 54 13.58 17.65 0.51
N LEU A 55 13.07 16.59 1.13
CA LEU A 55 11.67 16.47 1.53
C LEU A 55 11.41 16.86 3.00
N LYS A 56 12.46 17.23 3.76
CA LYS A 56 12.37 17.59 5.20
C LYS A 56 11.58 16.55 6.02
N LEU A 57 11.86 15.27 5.77
CA LEU A 57 11.20 14.16 6.43
C LEU A 57 11.91 13.81 7.74
N GLU A 58 11.22 13.92 8.88
CA GLU A 58 11.74 13.58 10.21
C GLU A 58 11.28 12.19 10.71
N LYS A 59 10.74 11.34 9.83
CA LYS A 59 10.21 10.02 10.20
C LYS A 59 11.30 8.95 10.25
N ASN A 60 11.34 8.19 11.34
CA ASN A 60 12.29 7.11 11.58
C ASN A 60 11.78 5.75 11.05
N GLU A 61 10.47 5.64 10.85
CA GLU A 61 9.80 4.43 10.37
C GLU A 61 10.30 4.04 8.98
N LEU A 62 10.58 2.75 8.78
CA LEU A 62 11.07 2.26 7.49
C LEU A 62 9.97 2.16 6.44
N PHE A 63 8.71 2.09 6.86
CA PHE A 63 7.56 1.99 5.98
C PHE A 63 6.39 2.75 6.57
N PHE A 64 5.93 3.80 5.90
CA PHE A 64 4.87 4.65 6.41
C PHE A 64 4.08 5.31 5.28
N SER A 65 2.84 5.68 5.58
CA SER A 65 2.00 6.45 4.69
C SER A 65 2.40 7.92 4.69
N ALA A 66 2.49 8.50 3.50
CA ALA A 66 2.74 9.93 3.34
C ALA A 66 1.54 10.74 3.81
N ASP A 67 1.79 11.68 4.72
CA ASP A 67 0.81 12.68 5.12
C ASP A 67 0.68 13.79 4.05
N SER A 68 -0.24 14.73 4.30
CA SER A 68 -0.48 15.86 3.39
C SER A 68 0.74 16.76 3.21
N LYS A 69 1.57 16.93 4.24
CA LYS A 69 2.77 17.77 4.20
C LYS A 69 3.82 17.14 3.28
N LEU A 70 4.11 15.85 3.47
CA LEU A 70 5.06 15.13 2.65
C LEU A 70 4.60 15.03 1.20
N LYS A 71 3.30 14.77 0.97
CA LYS A 71 2.73 14.79 -0.38
C LYS A 71 2.98 16.12 -1.07
N THR A 72 2.67 17.23 -0.39
CA THR A 72 2.87 18.58 -0.92
C THR A 72 4.34 18.88 -1.20
N ALA A 73 5.24 18.46 -0.31
CA ALA A 73 6.68 18.65 -0.47
C ALA A 73 7.21 17.89 -1.69
N LEU A 74 6.87 16.60 -1.83
CA LEU A 74 7.28 15.80 -2.98
C LEU A 74 6.72 16.36 -4.29
N GLU A 75 5.43 16.70 -4.33
CA GLU A 75 4.80 17.28 -5.51
C GLU A 75 5.47 18.59 -5.94
N LYS A 76 5.81 19.45 -4.97
CA LYS A 76 6.52 20.70 -5.22
C LYS A 76 7.90 20.46 -5.83
N GLU A 77 8.69 19.52 -5.31
CA GLU A 77 10.01 19.22 -5.88
C GLU A 77 9.89 18.61 -7.29
N LEU A 78 8.97 17.69 -7.50
CA LEU A 78 8.76 17.06 -8.81
C LEU A 78 8.30 18.07 -9.88
N LYS A 79 7.39 18.99 -9.53
CA LYS A 79 6.92 20.05 -10.46
C LYS A 79 7.99 21.06 -10.86
N LYS A 80 9.04 21.25 -10.07
CA LYS A 80 10.20 22.07 -10.46
C LYS A 80 11.04 21.38 -11.54
N LEU A 81 11.08 20.05 -11.53
CA LEU A 81 11.86 19.24 -12.46
C LEU A 81 11.11 19.07 -13.79
N ASP A 82 9.81 18.75 -13.72
CA ASP A 82 8.94 18.66 -14.88
C ASP A 82 7.49 18.97 -14.46
N LYS A 83 6.89 20.01 -15.06
CA LYS A 83 5.53 20.47 -14.74
C LYS A 83 4.44 19.48 -15.20
N ASN A 84 4.77 18.55 -16.10
CA ASN A 84 3.82 17.56 -16.60
C ASN A 84 3.64 16.38 -15.65
N LEU A 85 4.56 16.18 -14.70
CA LEU A 85 4.49 15.08 -13.73
C LEU A 85 3.24 15.17 -12.85
N LYS A 86 2.45 14.09 -12.84
CA LYS A 86 1.19 14.01 -12.11
C LYS A 86 1.32 13.10 -10.89
N LEU A 87 1.40 13.72 -9.72
CA LEU A 87 1.34 13.02 -8.44
C LEU A 87 -0.11 12.70 -8.05
N GLY A 88 -0.72 11.77 -8.79
CA GLY A 88 -1.97 11.11 -8.39
C GLY A 88 -3.25 11.81 -8.82
N GLU A 89 -3.59 11.72 -10.10
CA GLU A 89 -4.99 11.51 -10.48
C GLU A 89 -5.36 10.06 -10.08
N ASN A 90 -6.53 9.84 -9.46
CA ASN A 90 -7.03 8.51 -9.06
C ASN A 90 -6.13 7.74 -8.06
N LEU A 91 -5.68 8.40 -6.99
CA LEU A 91 -4.94 7.70 -5.92
C LEU A 91 -5.80 6.57 -5.31
N VAL A 92 -5.21 5.40 -5.24
CA VAL A 92 -5.79 4.23 -4.58
C VAL A 92 -5.70 4.44 -3.06
N GLU A 93 -6.75 4.07 -2.35
CA GLU A 93 -6.68 3.85 -0.91
C GLU A 93 -5.81 2.62 -0.65
N PHE A 94 -4.59 2.77 -0.14
CA PHE A 94 -3.68 1.62 -0.06
C PHE A 94 -4.14 0.62 0.99
N PHE A 95 -4.61 1.11 2.15
CA PHE A 95 -5.03 0.29 3.26
C PHE A 95 -6.40 0.73 3.75
N THR A 96 -7.31 -0.23 3.93
CA THR A 96 -8.69 0.01 4.37
C THR A 96 -9.04 -0.97 5.47
N PHE A 97 -9.76 -0.54 6.50
CA PHE A 97 -10.35 -1.47 7.46
C PHE A 97 -11.61 -2.11 6.88
N ALA A 98 -11.73 -3.43 7.00
CA ALA A 98 -12.87 -4.19 6.52
C ALA A 98 -13.35 -5.18 7.59
N LYS A 99 -14.67 -5.40 7.65
CA LYS A 99 -15.28 -6.39 8.53
C LYS A 99 -15.30 -7.75 7.83
N VAL A 100 -14.88 -8.79 8.54
CA VAL A 100 -14.93 -10.17 8.05
C VAL A 100 -16.35 -10.70 8.17
N LEU A 101 -17.02 -10.89 7.04
CA LEU A 101 -18.38 -11.43 6.97
C LEU A 101 -18.37 -12.96 7.07
N GLU A 102 -17.44 -13.59 6.35
CA GLU A 102 -17.34 -15.05 6.24
C GLU A 102 -15.89 -15.50 6.15
N VAL A 103 -15.62 -16.69 6.70
CA VAL A 103 -14.34 -17.40 6.61
C VAL A 103 -14.64 -18.83 6.21
N GLU A 104 -14.30 -19.19 4.98
CA GLU A 104 -14.52 -20.54 4.44
C GLU A 104 -13.18 -21.21 4.16
N LYS A 105 -13.13 -22.54 4.25
CA LYS A 105 -11.95 -23.28 3.78
C LYS A 105 -11.88 -23.22 2.26
N HIS A 106 -10.67 -23.10 1.74
CA HIS A 106 -10.47 -23.15 0.29
C HIS A 106 -10.80 -24.56 -0.24
N PRO A 107 -11.65 -24.71 -1.28
CA PRO A 107 -12.13 -26.02 -1.75
C PRO A 107 -11.03 -26.91 -2.34
N LYS A 108 -9.88 -26.33 -2.69
CA LYS A 108 -8.71 -27.04 -3.26
C LYS A 108 -7.46 -27.01 -2.39
N SER A 109 -7.53 -26.50 -1.15
CA SER A 109 -6.35 -26.40 -0.27
C SER A 109 -6.74 -26.42 1.21
N ASP A 110 -6.12 -27.33 1.97
CA ASP A 110 -6.34 -27.46 3.41
C ASP A 110 -5.70 -26.33 4.22
N SER A 111 -4.76 -25.59 3.61
CA SER A 111 -3.98 -24.53 4.27
C SER A 111 -4.45 -23.12 3.92
N LEU A 112 -5.49 -22.98 3.11
CA LEU A 112 -6.00 -21.69 2.65
C LEU A 112 -7.45 -21.49 3.06
N PHE A 113 -7.81 -20.22 3.23
CA PHE A 113 -9.14 -19.74 3.55
C PHE A 113 -9.57 -18.69 2.54
N VAL A 114 -10.87 -18.67 2.27
CA VAL A 114 -11.53 -17.64 1.47
C VAL A 114 -12.30 -16.74 2.42
N LEU A 115 -11.94 -15.46 2.43
CA LEU A 115 -12.59 -14.43 3.23
C LEU A 115 -13.55 -13.64 2.36
N LYS A 116 -14.77 -13.37 2.84
CA LYS A 116 -15.63 -12.30 2.32
C LYS A 116 -15.66 -11.15 3.31
N LEU A 117 -15.41 -9.94 2.80
CA LEU A 117 -15.19 -8.77 3.62
C LEU A 117 -16.10 -7.61 3.20
N ASP A 118 -16.68 -6.92 4.19
CA ASP A 118 -17.34 -5.63 4.00
C ASP A 118 -16.36 -4.49 4.25
N ALA A 119 -16.07 -3.73 3.20
CA ALA A 119 -15.27 -2.52 3.25
C ALA A 119 -16.09 -1.25 2.96
N LYS A 120 -17.42 -1.29 3.14
CA LYS A 120 -18.39 -0.24 2.76
C LYS A 120 -18.20 0.25 1.32
N ARG A 121 -18.01 -0.70 0.42
CA ARG A 121 -17.93 -0.48 -1.03
C ARG A 121 -19.18 -1.06 -1.69
N ASP A 122 -19.38 -0.75 -2.96
CA ASP A 122 -20.52 -1.30 -3.74
C ASP A 122 -20.54 -2.83 -3.80
N LYS A 123 -19.37 -3.47 -3.66
CA LYS A 123 -19.20 -4.91 -3.67
C LYS A 123 -18.35 -5.38 -2.51
N GLU A 124 -18.67 -6.56 -1.99
CA GLU A 124 -17.83 -7.29 -1.04
C GLU A 124 -16.45 -7.55 -1.64
N VAL A 125 -15.44 -7.59 -0.78
CA VAL A 125 -14.06 -7.89 -1.16
C VAL A 125 -13.78 -9.35 -0.79
N GLN A 126 -13.32 -10.12 -1.77
CA GLN A 126 -12.87 -11.50 -1.54
C GLN A 126 -11.35 -11.53 -1.40
N ILE A 127 -10.82 -12.18 -0.35
CA ILE A 127 -9.37 -12.37 -0.16
C ILE A 127 -9.10 -13.84 0.17
N VAL A 128 -8.15 -14.44 -0.54
CA VAL A 128 -7.60 -15.75 -0.18
C VAL A 128 -6.40 -15.57 0.73
N THR A 129 -6.36 -16.28 1.85
CA THR A 129 -5.27 -16.17 2.84
C THR A 129 -4.90 -17.51 3.44
N ASN A 130 -3.67 -17.64 3.92
CA ASN A 130 -3.21 -18.75 4.75
C ASN A 130 -3.25 -18.43 6.25
N SER A 131 -3.70 -17.24 6.64
CA SER A 131 -3.72 -16.83 8.05
C SER A 131 -4.83 -17.53 8.82
N THR A 132 -4.45 -18.20 9.91
CA THR A 132 -5.36 -18.80 10.88
C THR A 132 -5.83 -17.83 11.96
N LEU A 133 -5.34 -16.59 11.93
CA LEU A 133 -5.63 -15.56 12.94
C LEU A 133 -6.95 -14.81 12.67
N VAL A 134 -7.49 -14.91 11.45
CA VAL A 134 -8.68 -14.18 11.02
C VAL A 134 -9.93 -15.01 11.29
N LYS A 135 -10.94 -14.39 11.90
CA LYS A 135 -12.23 -14.99 12.24
C LYS A 135 -13.36 -14.07 11.78
N LYS A 136 -14.54 -14.65 11.63
CA LYS A 136 -15.79 -13.91 11.39
C LYS A 136 -15.97 -12.79 12.43
N ASP A 137 -16.58 -11.69 11.99
CA ASP A 137 -16.87 -10.47 12.75
C ASP A 137 -15.65 -9.64 13.18
N MET A 138 -14.42 -10.08 12.88
CA MET A 138 -13.23 -9.25 13.09
C MET A 138 -13.21 -8.06 12.13
N ILE A 139 -12.72 -6.92 12.60
CA ILE A 139 -12.39 -5.78 11.73
C ILE A 139 -10.88 -5.78 11.53
N ILE A 140 -10.45 -6.03 10.30
CA ILE A 140 -9.05 -6.23 9.93
C ILE A 140 -8.61 -5.16 8.93
N LEU A 141 -7.31 -4.84 8.92
CA LEU A 141 -6.76 -4.01 7.87
C LEU A 141 -6.43 -4.87 6.64
N ILE A 142 -6.87 -4.41 5.47
CA ILE A 142 -6.52 -5.01 4.18
C ILE A 142 -5.68 -4.05 3.34
N ALA A 143 -4.79 -4.61 2.54
CA ALA A 143 -4.07 -3.93 1.49
C ALA A 143 -4.83 -4.10 0.17
N ASN A 144 -5.22 -2.99 -0.44
CA ASN A 144 -5.99 -2.99 -1.68
C ASN A 144 -5.09 -3.21 -2.90
N PRO A 145 -5.62 -3.69 -4.03
CA PRO A 145 -4.87 -3.81 -5.27
C PRO A 145 -4.29 -2.45 -5.71
N GLY A 146 -2.99 -2.42 -6.03
CA GLY A 146 -2.23 -1.21 -6.31
C GLY A 146 -1.47 -0.65 -5.11
N SER A 147 -1.63 -1.25 -3.93
CA SER A 147 -0.80 -0.97 -2.74
C SER A 147 0.49 -1.81 -2.73
N VAL A 148 1.32 -1.61 -1.71
CA VAL A 148 2.57 -2.36 -1.52
C VAL A 148 2.78 -2.78 -0.07
N THR A 149 3.56 -3.84 0.14
CA THR A 149 4.11 -4.20 1.46
C THR A 149 5.43 -3.48 1.73
N ALA A 150 5.90 -3.50 2.97
CA ALA A 150 7.20 -2.96 3.35
C ALA A 150 8.39 -3.69 2.70
N LYS A 151 8.18 -4.93 2.23
CA LYS A 151 9.17 -5.64 1.41
C LYS A 151 9.27 -5.06 0.00
N GLY A 152 8.22 -4.39 -0.47
CA GLY A 152 8.08 -3.85 -1.83
C GLY A 152 7.22 -4.73 -2.73
N ASP A 153 6.52 -5.72 -2.18
CA ASP A 153 5.61 -6.58 -2.95
C ASP A 153 4.37 -5.77 -3.33
N VAL A 154 4.07 -5.69 -4.63
CA VAL A 154 2.86 -5.03 -5.14
C VAL A 154 1.66 -5.96 -4.95
N ILE A 155 0.58 -5.43 -4.38
CA ILE A 155 -0.67 -6.16 -4.22
C ILE A 155 -1.47 -6.05 -5.52
N LEU A 156 -1.80 -7.18 -6.13
CA LEU A 156 -2.54 -7.26 -7.38
C LEU A 156 -3.85 -8.02 -7.20
N LYS A 157 -4.84 -7.74 -8.05
CA LYS A 157 -5.98 -8.65 -8.23
C LYS A 157 -5.46 -9.91 -8.91
N SER A 158 -5.72 -11.07 -8.32
CA SER A 158 -5.20 -12.34 -8.82
C SER A 158 -6.19 -13.48 -8.58
N SER A 159 -5.88 -14.65 -9.13
CA SER A 159 -6.59 -15.89 -8.81
C SER A 159 -5.64 -16.84 -8.09
N VAL A 160 -6.04 -17.30 -6.91
CA VAL A 160 -5.33 -18.31 -6.13
C VAL A 160 -6.08 -19.62 -6.30
N MET A 161 -5.48 -20.57 -7.03
CA MET A 161 -6.07 -21.89 -7.30
C MET A 161 -7.49 -21.86 -7.93
N GLY A 162 -7.78 -20.80 -8.70
CA GLY A 162 -9.08 -20.61 -9.36
C GLY A 162 -10.09 -19.77 -8.58
N ILE A 163 -9.73 -19.28 -7.37
CA ILE A 163 -10.57 -18.37 -6.59
C ILE A 163 -9.97 -16.96 -6.65
N GLU A 164 -10.79 -15.96 -6.92
CA GLU A 164 -10.35 -14.56 -6.99
C GLU A 164 -9.86 -14.06 -5.62
N SER A 165 -8.76 -13.32 -5.60
CA SER A 165 -8.27 -12.59 -4.43
C SER A 165 -8.03 -11.14 -4.81
N GLN A 166 -8.79 -10.24 -4.20
CA GLN A 166 -8.86 -8.81 -4.50
C GLN A 166 -8.09 -7.98 -3.47
N GLY A 167 -6.98 -8.51 -2.97
CA GLY A 167 -6.16 -7.84 -1.97
C GLY A 167 -5.39 -8.83 -1.12
N MET A 168 -4.85 -8.32 -0.02
CA MET A 168 -4.12 -9.10 0.98
C MET A 168 -4.47 -8.58 2.38
N ILE A 169 -4.53 -9.47 3.37
CA ILE A 169 -4.62 -9.06 4.78
C ILE A 169 -3.30 -8.41 5.23
N MET A 170 -3.34 -7.33 6.00
CA MET A 170 -2.11 -6.71 6.50
C MET A 170 -1.69 -7.30 7.84
N SER A 171 -0.51 -7.95 7.85
CA SER A 171 0.21 -8.28 9.07
C SER A 171 1.13 -7.15 9.52
N TYR A 172 1.47 -7.09 10.81
CA TYR A 172 2.48 -6.16 11.33
C TYR A 172 3.82 -6.29 10.60
N LYS A 173 4.25 -7.52 10.30
CA LYS A 173 5.46 -7.80 9.52
C LYS A 173 5.39 -7.25 8.08
N ASN A 174 4.21 -7.27 7.44
CA ASN A 174 4.02 -6.66 6.12
C ASN A 174 4.16 -5.13 6.16
N ALA A 175 4.04 -4.51 7.33
CA ALA A 175 4.25 -3.08 7.56
C ALA A 175 5.64 -2.76 8.17
N ALA A 176 6.58 -3.72 8.18
CA ALA A 176 7.90 -3.60 8.83
C ALA A 176 7.85 -3.31 10.35
N VAL A 177 6.76 -3.69 11.01
CA VAL A 177 6.65 -3.65 12.47
C VAL A 177 7.10 -5.00 13.04
N ASP A 178 8.01 -4.96 14.01
CA ASP A 178 8.50 -6.16 14.71
C ASP A 178 7.48 -6.65 15.76
N LYS A 179 6.37 -7.17 15.24
CA LYS A 179 5.25 -7.70 16.02
C LYS A 179 4.58 -8.82 15.26
N ASP A 180 4.11 -9.84 15.98
CA ASP A 180 3.29 -10.91 15.39
C ASP A 180 1.82 -10.50 15.29
N GLY A 181 1.13 -11.07 14.30
CA GLY A 181 -0.30 -10.91 14.12
C GLY A 181 -0.70 -9.94 13.01
N VAL A 182 -1.99 -9.65 12.96
CA VAL A 182 -2.64 -8.79 11.95
C VAL A 182 -3.15 -7.52 12.58
N PHE A 183 -3.26 -6.46 11.77
CA PHE A 183 -3.88 -5.21 12.22
C PHE A 183 -5.38 -5.44 12.41
N THR A 184 -5.88 -5.14 13.61
CA THR A 184 -7.29 -5.28 13.96
C THR A 184 -7.77 -4.09 14.77
N THR A 185 -9.06 -3.79 14.70
CA THR A 185 -9.73 -2.80 15.56
C THR A 185 -11.07 -3.34 16.08
N LYS A 186 -11.61 -2.71 17.12
CA LYS A 186 -12.99 -2.93 17.60
C LYS A 186 -13.94 -1.80 17.20
N ASP A 187 -13.42 -0.74 16.59
CA ASP A 187 -14.21 0.42 16.19
C ASP A 187 -14.86 0.20 14.82
N GLU A 188 -16.15 -0.12 14.81
CA GLU A 188 -16.94 -0.31 13.57
C GLU A 188 -17.04 0.96 12.72
N LYS A 189 -16.79 2.15 13.28
CA LYS A 189 -16.77 3.40 12.50
C LYS A 189 -15.62 3.42 11.49
N LEU A 190 -14.56 2.67 11.74
CA LEU A 190 -13.40 2.58 10.85
C LEU A 190 -13.63 1.67 9.65
N ILE A 191 -14.68 0.84 9.64
CA ILE A 191 -14.98 -0.02 8.47
C ILE A 191 -15.19 0.88 7.24
N GLY A 192 -14.45 0.57 6.17
CA GLY A 192 -14.42 1.31 4.91
C GLY A 192 -13.57 2.58 4.92
N THR A 193 -12.90 2.90 6.03
CA THR A 193 -12.02 4.07 6.10
C THR A 193 -10.59 3.73 5.71
N GLU A 194 -9.94 4.67 5.03
CA GLU A 194 -8.53 4.61 4.67
C GLU A 194 -7.66 4.72 5.94
N TYR A 195 -6.65 3.84 6.08
CA TYR A 195 -5.73 3.83 7.22
C TYR A 195 -4.33 4.31 6.81
N LEU A 196 -3.80 5.28 7.55
CA LEU A 196 -2.43 5.76 7.43
C LEU A 196 -1.50 4.92 8.31
N ILE A 197 -0.63 4.10 7.70
CA ILE A 197 0.42 3.38 8.43
C ILE A 197 1.45 4.39 8.94
N ASN A 198 1.60 4.48 10.26
CA ASN A 198 2.58 5.35 10.94
C ASN A 198 3.17 4.62 12.15
N VAL A 199 3.48 3.34 11.98
CA VAL A 199 3.84 2.40 13.05
C VAL A 199 5.26 1.91 12.91
#